data_AF-A0A9Q0CVI3-F1
#
_entry.id   AF-A0A9Q0CVI3-F1
#
_cell.length_a   1.000
_cell.length_b   1.000
_cell.length_c   1.000
_cell.angle_alpha   90.00
_cell.angle_beta   90.00
_cell.angle_gamma   90.00
#
_symmetry.space_group_name_H-M   'P 1'
#
loop_
_entity.id
_entity.type
_entity.pdbx_description
1 polymer ?
#
loop_
_entity_poly.entity_id
_entity_poly.type
_entity_poly.pdbx_seq_one_letter_code
_entity_poly.pdbx_strand_id
1 'polypeptide(L)'
;MPEIFKAMLHFIYSDSLPHMSDKDVPIVTQVQQLYKAADTYAMDGLKAVCEEELMRNVSVDTVISSLALAEEHNCTELKDVCFDFACMPENLIQLAPKAEYVELMHSQPFLLKNFGEHARDHTDFSSLVLKTKRIN
;
A
#
# COMPACT_ATOMS: atom_id res chain seq x y z
N MET A 1 16.40 -13.51 4.84
CA MET A 1 17.28 -12.78 5.80
C MET A 1 18.63 -12.38 5.20
N PRO A 2 19.41 -13.24 4.53
CA PRO A 2 20.68 -12.82 3.92
C PRO A 2 20.51 -11.74 2.84
N GLU A 3 19.46 -11.85 2.02
CA GLU A 3 19.22 -10.94 0.90
C GLU A 3 18.82 -9.52 1.34
N ILE A 4 18.04 -9.38 2.42
CA ILE A 4 17.67 -8.05 2.96
C ILE A 4 18.91 -7.33 3.49
N PHE A 5 19.79 -8.03 4.21
CA PHE A 5 21.02 -7.44 4.72
C PHE A 5 21.99 -7.04 3.60
N LYS A 6 22.13 -7.90 2.57
CA LYS A 6 22.86 -7.54 1.35
C LYS A 6 22.25 -6.32 0.68
N ALA A 7 20.92 -6.22 0.66
CA ALA A 7 20.23 -5.12 0.04
C ALA A 7 20.46 -3.79 0.76
N MET A 8 20.43 -3.81 2.10
CA MET A 8 20.80 -2.66 2.92
C MET A 8 22.25 -2.23 2.71
N LEU A 9 23.19 -3.18 2.68
CA LEU A 9 24.61 -2.88 2.40
C LEU A 9 24.78 -2.27 1.02
N HIS A 10 24.11 -2.82 0.00
CA HIS A 10 24.15 -2.27 -1.35
C HIS A 10 23.72 -0.80 -1.35
N PHE A 11 22.62 -0.47 -0.69
CA PHE A 11 22.15 0.91 -0.58
C PHE A 11 23.19 1.81 0.13
N ILE A 12 23.77 1.39 1.25
CA ILE A 12 24.79 2.17 1.97
C ILE A 12 25.99 2.51 1.08
N TYR A 13 26.41 1.58 0.22
CA TYR A 13 27.61 1.76 -0.61
C TYR A 13 27.34 2.37 -1.99
N SER A 14 26.10 2.34 -2.49
CA SER A 14 25.75 2.77 -3.85
C SER A 14 24.67 3.85 -3.93
N ASP A 15 24.01 4.16 -2.81
CA ASP A 15 22.84 5.03 -2.71
C ASP A 15 21.70 4.62 -3.67
N SER A 16 21.65 3.33 -4.03
CA SER A 16 20.70 2.79 -5.01
C SER A 16 20.03 1.52 -4.52
N LEU A 17 18.74 1.38 -4.84
CA LEU A 17 17.99 0.19 -4.50
C LEU A 17 18.57 -1.01 -5.28
N PRO A 18 18.97 -2.08 -4.59
CA PRO A 18 19.46 -3.28 -5.24
C PRO A 18 18.34 -3.91 -6.06
N HIS A 19 18.73 -4.58 -7.15
CA HIS A 19 17.79 -5.39 -7.91
C HIS A 19 17.29 -6.52 -7.00
N MET A 20 16.02 -6.45 -6.62
CA MET A 20 15.35 -7.50 -5.84
C MET A 20 15.42 -8.81 -6.62
N SER A 21 16.24 -9.74 -6.14
CA SER A 21 16.77 -10.86 -6.92
C SER A 21 16.04 -12.17 -6.71
N ASP A 22 15.14 -12.24 -5.72
CA ASP A 22 14.34 -13.43 -5.49
C ASP A 22 13.19 -13.45 -6.50
N LYS A 23 13.21 -14.40 -7.44
CA LYS A 23 12.17 -14.51 -8.46
C LYS A 23 10.92 -15.21 -7.94
N ASP A 24 11.04 -15.94 -6.84
CA ASP A 24 9.97 -16.74 -6.26
C ASP A 24 9.12 -15.93 -5.26
N VAL A 25 9.63 -14.76 -4.84
CA VAL A 25 8.93 -13.84 -3.92
C VAL A 25 8.42 -12.63 -4.70
N PRO A 26 7.15 -12.21 -4.54
CA PRO A 26 6.64 -11.00 -5.17
C PRO A 26 7.49 -9.77 -4.80
N ILE A 27 7.72 -8.89 -5.78
CA ILE A 27 8.59 -7.73 -5.59
C ILE A 27 8.12 -6.85 -4.42
N VAL A 28 6.80 -6.65 -4.30
CA VAL A 28 6.19 -5.90 -3.20
C VAL A 28 6.52 -6.53 -1.85
N THR A 29 6.45 -7.85 -1.72
CA THR A 29 6.80 -8.54 -0.46
C THR A 29 8.27 -8.35 -0.10
N GLN A 30 9.17 -8.39 -1.08
CA GLN A 30 10.60 -8.11 -0.86
C GLN A 30 10.82 -6.65 -0.42
N VAL A 31 10.14 -5.70 -1.07
CA VAL A 31 10.23 -4.27 -0.73
C VAL A 31 9.64 -4.00 0.66
N GLN A 32 8.52 -4.62 1.02
CA GLN A 32 7.94 -4.51 2.38
C GLN A 32 8.91 -5.06 3.44
N GLN A 33 9.57 -6.18 3.18
CA GLN A 33 10.58 -6.74 4.09
C GLN A 33 11.80 -5.82 4.22
N LEU A 34 12.25 -5.22 3.12
CA LEU A 34 13.35 -4.27 3.13
C LEU A 34 12.96 -2.97 3.84
N TYR A 35 11.73 -2.49 3.66
CA TYR A 35 11.19 -1.34 4.39
C TYR A 35 11.21 -1.59 5.90
N LYS A 36 10.72 -2.74 6.37
CA LYS A 36 10.72 -3.08 7.80
C LYS A 36 12.13 -3.14 8.38
N ALA A 37 13.10 -3.64 7.62
CA ALA A 37 14.49 -3.60 8.02
C ALA A 37 15.02 -2.15 8.05
N ALA A 38 14.80 -1.37 6.99
CA ALA A 38 15.21 0.02 6.93
C ALA A 38 14.65 0.85 8.10
N ASP A 39 13.39 0.61 8.48
CA ASP A 39 12.76 1.23 9.65
C ASP A 39 13.42 0.81 10.98
N THR A 40 13.70 -0.47 11.14
CA THR A 40 14.40 -1.01 12.32
C THR A 40 15.80 -0.42 12.49
N TYR A 41 16.50 -0.16 11.39
CA TYR A 41 17.86 0.39 11.37
C TYR A 41 17.91 1.91 11.16
N ALA A 42 16.77 2.60 11.21
CA ALA A 42 16.64 4.06 11.02
C ALA A 42 17.34 4.57 9.74
N MET A 43 17.18 3.85 8.64
CA MET A 43 17.72 4.21 7.33
C MET A 43 16.68 5.00 6.51
N ASP A 44 16.47 6.27 6.87
CA ASP A 44 15.39 7.09 6.31
C ASP A 44 15.42 7.21 4.77
N GLY A 45 16.61 7.32 4.18
CA GLY A 45 16.75 7.34 2.71
C GLY A 45 16.27 6.04 2.05
N LEU A 46 16.60 4.89 2.64
CA LEU A 46 16.15 3.59 2.11
C LEU A 46 14.65 3.38 2.34
N LYS A 47 14.11 3.88 3.46
CA LYS A 47 12.65 3.87 3.71
C LYS A 47 11.91 4.62 2.61
N ALA A 48 12.33 5.84 2.30
CA ALA A 48 11.69 6.67 1.27
C ALA A 48 11.70 6.01 -0.11
N VAL A 49 12.82 5.38 -0.50
CA VAL A 49 12.90 4.65 -1.77
C VAL A 49 11.99 3.41 -1.77
N CYS A 50 11.93 2.68 -0.67
CA CYS A 50 11.00 1.56 -0.54
C CYS A 50 9.53 2.03 -0.61
N GLU A 51 9.18 3.15 0.03
CA GLU A 51 7.83 3.73 -0.06
C GLU A 51 7.47 4.11 -1.50
N GLU A 52 8.38 4.75 -2.23
CA GLU A 52 8.17 5.09 -3.64
C GLU A 52 7.91 3.83 -4.49
N GLU A 53 8.69 2.77 -4.29
CA GLU A 53 8.48 1.51 -4.99
C GLU A 53 7.16 0.84 -4.60
N LEU A 54 6.75 0.89 -3.33
CA LEU A 54 5.45 0.37 -2.90
C LEU A 54 4.28 1.15 -3.52
N MET A 55 4.38 2.47 -3.59
CA MET A 55 3.38 3.34 -4.22
C MET A 55 3.22 3.02 -5.72
N ARG A 56 4.33 2.76 -6.44
CA ARG A 56 4.31 2.41 -7.87
C ARG A 56 3.71 1.04 -8.17
N ASN A 57 3.74 0.13 -7.20
CA ASN A 57 3.30 -1.26 -7.35
C ASN A 57 1.98 -1.58 -6.61
N VAL A 58 1.17 -0.56 -6.28
CA VAL A 58 -0.16 -0.75 -5.71
C VAL A 58 -1.09 -1.40 -6.75
N SER A 59 -1.72 -2.50 -6.36
CA SER A 59 -2.63 -3.30 -7.18
C SER A 59 -3.70 -3.95 -6.28
N VAL A 60 -4.72 -4.58 -6.87
CA VAL A 60 -5.80 -5.26 -6.11
C VAL A 60 -5.28 -6.36 -5.18
N ASP A 61 -4.13 -6.98 -5.49
CA ASP A 61 -3.54 -8.04 -4.68
C ASP A 61 -2.54 -7.51 -3.64
N THR A 62 -2.00 -6.31 -3.85
CA THR A 62 -0.95 -5.72 -3.00
C THR A 62 -1.47 -4.59 -2.12
N VAL A 63 -2.58 -3.95 -2.46
CA VAL A 63 -3.11 -2.78 -1.75
C VAL A 63 -3.44 -3.08 -0.29
N ILE A 64 -3.95 -4.28 0.03
CA ILE A 64 -4.28 -4.64 1.43
C ILE A 64 -3.01 -4.72 2.27
N SER A 65 -1.96 -5.38 1.77
CA SER A 65 -0.70 -5.53 2.51
C SER A 65 0.08 -4.21 2.58
N SER A 66 0.09 -3.42 1.51
CA SER A 66 0.69 -2.08 1.49
C SER A 66 -0.03 -1.12 2.44
N LEU A 67 -1.36 -1.16 2.49
CA LEU A 67 -2.15 -0.35 3.41
C LEU A 67 -1.91 -0.75 4.88
N ALA A 68 -1.83 -2.05 5.16
CA ALA A 68 -1.50 -2.54 6.50
C ALA A 68 -0.10 -2.06 6.94
N LEU A 69 0.89 -2.10 6.04
CA LEU A 69 2.24 -1.60 6.32
C LEU A 69 2.24 -0.08 6.55
N ALA A 70 1.51 0.67 5.73
CA ALA A 70 1.41 2.13 5.87
C ALA A 70 0.81 2.54 7.21
N GLU A 71 -0.20 1.81 7.69
CA GLU A 71 -0.82 2.06 9.00
C GLU A 71 0.12 1.66 10.15
N GLU A 72 0.83 0.52 10.05
CA GLU A 72 1.79 0.05 11.07
C GLU A 72 2.93 1.06 11.30
N HIS A 73 3.41 1.71 10.23
CA HIS A 73 4.58 2.59 10.28
C HIS A 73 4.24 4.09 10.10
N ASN A 74 2.96 4.47 10.11
CA ASN A 74 2.47 5.84 9.90
C ASN A 74 2.96 6.51 8.59
N CYS A 75 3.10 5.76 7.51
CA CYS A 75 3.45 6.28 6.18
C CYS A 75 2.23 6.94 5.54
N THR A 76 2.11 8.26 5.64
CA THR A 76 0.91 8.98 5.15
C THR A 76 0.78 8.93 3.63
N GLU A 77 1.88 9.14 2.88
CA GLU A 77 1.83 9.18 1.42
C GLU A 77 1.41 7.83 0.80
N LEU A 78 2.00 6.72 1.28
CA LEU A 78 1.61 5.38 0.82
C LEU A 78 0.15 5.06 1.18
N LYS A 79 -0.32 5.53 2.34
CA LYS A 79 -1.70 5.34 2.77
C LYS A 79 -2.68 6.08 1.85
N ASP A 80 -2.36 7.32 1.50
CA ASP A 80 -3.20 8.14 0.62
C ASP A 80 -3.29 7.51 -0.79
N VAL A 81 -2.17 7.05 -1.35
CA VAL A 81 -2.15 6.33 -2.64
C VAL A 81 -2.97 5.03 -2.58
N CYS A 82 -2.86 4.28 -1.47
CA CYS A 82 -3.66 3.07 -1.30
C CYS A 82 -5.16 3.38 -1.18
N PHE A 83 -5.53 4.47 -0.50
CA PHE A 83 -6.91 4.93 -0.41
C PHE A 83 -7.44 5.42 -1.75
N ASP A 84 -6.68 6.20 -2.51
CA ASP A 84 -7.02 6.61 -3.88
C ASP A 84 -7.35 5.40 -4.75
N PHE A 85 -6.47 4.40 -4.73
CA PHE A 85 -6.64 3.18 -5.50
C PHE A 85 -7.89 2.40 -5.04
N ALA A 86 -8.10 2.25 -3.73
CA ALA A 86 -9.23 1.50 -3.17
C ALA A 86 -10.57 2.25 -3.30
N CYS A 87 -10.57 3.58 -3.41
CA CYS A 87 -11.77 4.38 -3.64
C CYS A 87 -12.32 4.26 -5.06
N MET A 88 -11.51 3.78 -6.01
CA MET A 88 -12.00 3.52 -7.37
C MET A 88 -13.05 2.40 -7.33
N PRO A 89 -14.24 2.60 -7.94
CA PRO A 89 -15.36 1.67 -7.79
C PRO A 89 -15.03 0.27 -8.30
N GLU A 90 -14.26 0.17 -9.38
CA GLU A 90 -13.78 -1.09 -9.95
C GLU A 90 -12.86 -1.88 -9.02
N ASN A 91 -12.03 -1.19 -8.24
CA ASN A 91 -11.13 -1.81 -7.26
C ASN A 91 -11.89 -2.14 -5.97
N LEU A 92 -12.76 -1.25 -5.51
CA LEU A 92 -13.57 -1.46 -4.32
C LEU A 92 -14.46 -2.70 -4.44
N ILE A 93 -15.06 -2.94 -5.60
CA ILE A 93 -15.87 -4.15 -5.86
C ILE A 93 -15.03 -5.43 -5.74
N GLN A 94 -13.74 -5.38 -6.08
CA GLN A 94 -12.83 -6.50 -5.97
C GLN A 94 -12.26 -6.67 -4.57
N LEU A 95 -12.09 -5.57 -3.81
CA LEU A 95 -11.51 -5.56 -2.47
C LEU A 95 -12.55 -5.85 -1.38
N ALA A 96 -13.76 -5.30 -1.48
CA ALA A 96 -14.79 -5.44 -0.45
C ALA A 96 -15.16 -6.90 -0.11
N PRO A 97 -15.14 -7.86 -1.05
CA PRO A 97 -15.38 -9.27 -0.74
C PRO A 97 -14.18 -9.99 -0.10
N LYS A 98 -12.96 -9.44 -0.17
CA LYS A 98 -11.76 -10.08 0.37
C LYS A 98 -11.79 -10.04 1.89
N ALA A 99 -11.65 -11.20 2.54
CA ALA A 99 -11.71 -11.32 3.99
C ALA A 99 -10.61 -10.48 4.67
N GLU A 100 -9.41 -10.46 4.06
CA GLU A 100 -8.27 -9.71 4.57
C GLU A 100 -8.54 -8.20 4.60
N TYR A 101 -9.32 -7.68 3.64
CA TYR A 101 -9.71 -6.28 3.62
C TYR A 101 -10.71 -5.98 4.74
N VAL A 102 -11.72 -6.83 4.91
CA VAL A 102 -12.72 -6.66 5.98
C VAL A 102 -12.07 -6.76 7.38
N GLU A 103 -11.15 -7.71 7.57
CA GLU A 103 -10.39 -7.88 8.81
C GLU A 103 -9.50 -6.67 9.10
N LEU A 104 -8.82 -6.13 8.09
CA LEU A 104 -8.02 -4.91 8.24
C LEU A 104 -8.89 -3.73 8.69
N MET A 105 -10.03 -3.51 8.04
CA MET A 105 -10.95 -2.41 8.39
C MET A 105 -11.60 -2.59 9.76
N HIS A 106 -11.82 -3.83 10.20
CA HIS A 106 -12.36 -4.13 11.53
C HIS A 106 -11.32 -4.00 12.64
N SER A 107 -10.08 -4.44 12.38
CA SER A 107 -8.98 -4.33 13.35
C SER A 107 -8.49 -2.89 13.54
N GLN A 108 -8.68 -2.03 12.53
CA GLN A 108 -8.23 -0.64 12.51
C GLN A 108 -9.42 0.31 12.24
N PRO A 109 -10.26 0.65 13.23
CA PRO A 109 -11.46 1.48 13.02
C PRO A 109 -11.15 2.89 12.48
N PHE A 110 -9.98 3.44 12.82
CA PHE A 110 -9.51 4.73 12.31
C PHE A 110 -9.22 4.69 10.81
N LEU A 111 -8.76 3.55 10.29
CA LEU A 111 -8.54 3.33 8.87
C LEU A 111 -9.85 3.44 8.08
N LEU A 112 -10.94 2.85 8.60
CA LEU A 112 -12.27 2.97 8.00
C LEU A 112 -12.79 4.42 8.00
N LYS A 113 -12.55 5.16 9.08
CA LYS A 113 -12.91 6.58 9.15
C LYS A 113 -12.13 7.40 8.10
N ASN A 114 -10.82 7.22 8.04
CA ASN A 114 -9.95 7.94 7.11
C ASN A 114 -10.30 7.59 5.65
N PHE A 115 -10.53 6.30 5.36
CA PHE A 115 -11.00 5.86 4.04
C PHE A 115 -12.32 6.54 3.66
N GLY A 116 -13.26 6.66 4.59
CA GLY A 116 -14.53 7.35 4.35
C GLY A 116 -14.40 8.87 4.19
N GLU A 117 -13.38 9.50 4.78
CA GLU A 117 -13.05 10.92 4.55
C GLU A 117 -12.41 11.11 3.17
N HIS A 118 -11.43 10.28 2.84
CA HIS A 118 -10.74 10.29 1.55
C HIS A 118 -11.69 10.02 0.37
N ALA A 119 -12.59 9.05 0.53
CA ALA A 119 -13.62 8.76 -0.46
C ALA A 119 -14.53 9.97 -0.73
N ARG A 120 -14.81 10.81 0.28
CA ARG A 120 -15.64 12.02 0.09
C ARG A 120 -14.95 13.05 -0.79
N ASP A 121 -13.65 13.20 -0.67
CA ASP A 121 -12.88 14.16 -1.46
C ASP A 121 -12.77 13.74 -2.94
N HIS A 122 -12.79 12.43 -3.22
CA HIS A 122 -12.89 11.89 -4.58
C HIS A 122 -14.34 11.74 -5.09
N THR A 123 -15.34 12.00 -4.25
CA THR A 123 -16.75 11.94 -4.65
C THR A 123 -17.24 13.18 -5.40
N ASP A 124 -16.94 13.23 -6.70
CA ASP A 124 -17.91 13.65 -7.74
C ASP A 124 -18.84 12.46 -8.12
N PHE A 125 -19.06 11.54 -7.17
CA PHE A 125 -19.85 10.30 -7.27
C PHE A 125 -21.37 10.54 -7.35
N SER A 126 -21.84 11.78 -7.22
CA SER A 126 -23.25 12.11 -7.50
C SER A 126 -23.67 11.70 -8.91
N SER A 127 -22.72 11.61 -9.86
CA SER A 127 -22.98 11.24 -11.24
C SER A 127 -23.08 9.72 -11.51
N LEU A 128 -22.44 8.87 -10.72
CA LEU A 128 -22.41 7.40 -10.95
C LEU A 128 -23.56 6.68 -10.23
N VAL A 129 -23.87 7.05 -8.99
CA VAL A 129 -24.97 6.44 -8.20
C VAL A 129 -26.34 6.73 -8.83
N LEU A 130 -26.49 7.89 -9.49
CA LEU A 130 -27.74 8.23 -10.22
C LEU A 130 -27.88 7.50 -11.56
N LYS A 131 -26.81 7.01 -12.19
CA LYS A 131 -26.91 6.19 -13.42
C LYS A 131 -27.36 4.77 -13.11
N THR A 132 -26.88 4.17 -12.02
CA THR A 132 -27.22 2.78 -11.65
C THR A 132 -28.65 2.64 -11.12
N LYS A 133 -29.28 3.73 -10.63
CA LYS A 133 -30.68 3.73 -10.16
C LYS A 133 -31.72 4.12 -11.22
N ARG A 134 -31.31 4.41 -12.47
CA ARG A 134 -32.21 4.85 -13.55
C ARG A 134 -32.55 3.77 -14.59
N ILE A 135 -32.03 2.56 -14.45
CA ILE A 135 -32.22 1.46 -15.43
C ILE A 135 -32.73 0.16 -14.76
N ASN A 136 -33.41 0.26 -13.61
CA ASN A 136 -34.17 -0.87 -13.06
C ASN A 136 -35.53 -0.40 -12.57
#